data_AF-A0A3M2B9J3-F1
#
_entry.id   AF-A0A3M2B9J3-F1
#
_cell.length_a   1.000
_cell.length_b   1.000
_cell.length_c   1.000
_cell.angle_alpha   90.00
_cell.angle_beta   90.00
_cell.angle_gamma   90.00
#
_symmetry.space_group_name_H-M   'P 1'
#
loop_
_entity.id
_entity.type
_entity.pdbx_description
1 polymer ?
#
loop_
_entity_poly.entity_id
_entity_poly.type
_entity_poly.pdbx_seq_one_letter_code
_entity_poly.pdbx_strand_id
1 'polypeptide(L)'
;SGYIYFVGLSAGAFLLSSLVYVGGVASLQRVARPALLTAAITLGMALLCIWFDLGHMWRFWEIFTRPSFSSLMAWMVWLYSAYFLLILLELWFEMRLDLSLLAREGGRFAGLYRLLSLGYSAPADPEGQALERARAKSTLRILGAIGVPLAIAFHGGVGALFASLSARPYWHTALYPILFLTGALVSGGALLLAVVSFTELGRGEEGTRTLQTLSRAVVGLLVFDLILEWAEISIPAWYRIGSEYELLKVVLFGQYWYVFWIGHILLGAVIPIVLLLRKPPSASRYGVAGALIAATFLAVRLNLVIPGQVTPQLHGLESAYVDHRLLFSYVPSLFEWSIIAFVVAVGATVFLLARRILPMDGEHGPHPVR
;
A
#
# COMPACT_ATOMS: atom_id res chain seq x y z
N SER A 1 1.34 13.52 -2.01
CA SER A 1 1.79 12.50 -1.03
C SER A 1 0.76 11.42 -0.73
N GLY A 2 -0.54 11.74 -0.61
CA GLY A 2 -1.59 10.76 -0.30
C GLY A 2 -1.69 9.60 -1.30
N TYR A 3 -1.69 9.88 -2.61
CA TYR A 3 -1.77 8.79 -3.60
C TYR A 3 -0.56 7.83 -3.50
N ILE A 4 0.66 8.36 -3.39
CA ILE A 4 1.90 7.57 -3.28
C ILE A 4 1.84 6.64 -2.07
N TYR A 5 1.34 7.18 -0.96
CA TYR A 5 1.14 6.44 0.27
C TYR A 5 0.17 5.27 0.09
N PHE A 6 -1.04 5.51 -0.44
CA PHE A 6 -2.04 4.48 -0.64
C PHE A 6 -1.65 3.44 -1.71
N VAL A 7 -0.99 3.86 -2.80
CA VAL A 7 -0.41 2.94 -3.79
C VAL A 7 0.64 2.03 -3.12
N GLY A 8 1.47 2.57 -2.22
CA GLY A 8 2.46 1.79 -1.48
C GLY A 8 1.85 0.75 -0.54
N LEU A 9 0.82 1.14 0.21
CA LEU A 9 0.05 0.22 1.04
C LEU A 9 -0.52 -0.94 0.21
N SER A 10 -1.04 -0.63 -0.98
CA SER A 10 -1.61 -1.63 -1.88
C SER A 10 -0.56 -2.61 -2.39
N ALA A 11 0.54 -2.09 -2.94
CA ALA A 11 1.63 -2.89 -3.48
C ALA A 11 2.22 -3.83 -2.42
N GLY A 12 2.45 -3.32 -1.20
CA GLY A 12 2.98 -4.14 -0.11
C GLY A 12 2.02 -5.22 0.35
N ALA A 13 0.73 -4.90 0.50
CA ALA A 13 -0.27 -5.89 0.87
C ALA A 13 -0.40 -7.00 -0.19
N PHE A 14 -0.42 -6.63 -1.46
CA PHE A 14 -0.46 -7.59 -2.56
C PHE A 14 0.78 -8.47 -2.63
N LEU A 15 1.99 -7.90 -2.61
CA LEU A 15 3.23 -8.67 -2.70
C LEU A 15 3.36 -9.68 -1.56
N LEU A 16 2.91 -9.33 -0.36
CA LEU A 16 2.85 -10.27 0.77
C LEU A 16 1.81 -11.37 0.56
N SER A 17 0.68 -11.09 -0.10
CA SER A 17 -0.27 -12.12 -0.55
C SER A 17 0.37 -13.05 -1.57
N SER A 18 1.11 -12.50 -2.54
CA SER A 18 1.78 -13.30 -3.57
C SER A 18 2.83 -14.24 -2.98
N LEU A 19 3.48 -13.89 -1.85
CA LEU A 19 4.37 -14.83 -1.13
C LEU A 19 3.64 -16.09 -0.62
N VAL A 20 2.33 -16.02 -0.36
CA VAL A 20 1.53 -17.20 0.02
C VAL A 20 1.41 -18.17 -1.14
N TYR A 21 1.02 -17.66 -2.31
CA TYR A 21 0.72 -18.49 -3.47
C TYR A 21 1.99 -18.91 -4.21
N VAL A 22 2.86 -17.94 -4.52
CA VAL A 22 4.11 -18.13 -5.26
C VAL A 22 5.20 -18.69 -4.35
N GLY A 23 5.36 -18.14 -3.15
CA GLY A 23 6.38 -18.57 -2.18
C GLY A 23 5.99 -19.79 -1.33
N GLY A 24 4.74 -20.22 -1.38
CA GLY A 24 4.27 -21.43 -0.69
C GLY A 24 4.27 -21.34 0.85
N VAL A 25 4.28 -20.14 1.42
CA VAL A 25 4.39 -19.95 2.87
C VAL A 25 3.05 -20.27 3.55
N ALA A 26 2.91 -21.49 4.07
CA ALA A 26 1.66 -21.98 4.67
C ALA A 26 1.15 -21.12 5.84
N SER A 27 2.05 -20.56 6.66
CA SER A 27 1.70 -19.74 7.83
C SER A 27 0.98 -18.42 7.50
N LEU A 28 1.00 -18.01 6.23
CA LEU A 28 0.36 -16.78 5.74
C LEU A 28 -0.94 -17.05 4.96
N GLN A 29 -1.39 -18.30 4.83
CA GLN A 29 -2.62 -18.64 4.10
C GLN A 29 -3.85 -17.91 4.65
N ARG A 30 -3.94 -17.76 5.97
CA ARG A 30 -5.01 -17.01 6.66
C ARG A 30 -5.07 -15.52 6.28
N VAL A 31 -3.99 -14.97 5.74
CA VAL A 31 -3.86 -13.54 5.43
C VAL A 31 -4.13 -13.25 3.96
N ALA A 32 -4.20 -14.27 3.09
CA ALA A 32 -4.28 -14.07 1.64
C ALA A 32 -5.52 -13.25 1.21
N ARG A 33 -6.73 -13.61 1.67
CA ARG A 33 -7.97 -12.86 1.42
C ARG A 33 -7.92 -11.43 1.98
N PRO A 34 -7.61 -11.22 3.27
CA PRO A 34 -7.42 -9.87 3.82
C PRO A 34 -6.39 -9.05 3.04
N ALA A 35 -5.31 -9.67 2.57
CA ALA A 35 -4.25 -9.01 1.83
C ALA A 35 -4.71 -8.51 0.47
N LEU A 36 -5.38 -9.35 -0.31
CA LEU A 36 -5.98 -8.95 -1.60
C LEU A 36 -7.05 -7.88 -1.43
N LEU A 37 -7.92 -8.00 -0.42
CA LEU A 37 -8.95 -6.99 -0.14
C LEU A 37 -8.30 -5.65 0.26
N THR A 38 -7.32 -5.69 1.16
CA THR A 38 -6.59 -4.49 1.59
C THR A 38 -5.89 -3.85 0.40
N ALA A 39 -5.27 -4.64 -0.47
CA ALA A 39 -4.61 -4.15 -1.68
C ALA A 39 -5.59 -3.48 -2.65
N ALA A 40 -6.75 -4.10 -2.90
CA ALA A 40 -7.77 -3.53 -3.76
C ALA A 40 -8.30 -2.19 -3.23
N ILE A 41 -8.64 -2.15 -1.93
CA ILE A 41 -9.23 -0.95 -1.31
C ILE A 41 -8.22 0.19 -1.27
N THR A 42 -7.00 -0.07 -0.82
CA THR A 42 -5.95 0.96 -0.76
C THR A 42 -5.55 1.45 -2.15
N LEU A 43 -5.59 0.61 -3.19
CA LEU A 43 -5.41 1.10 -4.56
C LEU A 43 -6.59 1.98 -5.00
N GLY A 44 -7.83 1.59 -4.70
CA GLY A 44 -9.01 2.42 -4.95
C GLY A 44 -8.91 3.78 -4.26
N MET A 45 -8.45 3.82 -3.01
CA MET A 45 -8.18 5.06 -2.29
C MET A 45 -7.12 5.92 -3.00
N ALA A 46 -6.05 5.30 -3.51
CA ALA A 46 -5.03 6.00 -4.27
C ALA A 46 -5.56 6.60 -5.57
N LEU A 47 -6.37 5.84 -6.31
CA LEU A 47 -7.02 6.28 -7.55
C LEU A 47 -8.01 7.43 -7.28
N LEU A 48 -8.73 7.39 -6.15
CA LEU A 48 -9.56 8.51 -5.70
C LEU A 48 -8.73 9.77 -5.41
N CYS A 49 -7.57 9.64 -4.76
CA CYS A 49 -6.66 10.78 -4.59
C CYS A 49 -6.22 11.35 -5.95
N ILE A 50 -5.81 10.50 -6.90
CA ILE A 50 -5.44 10.94 -8.24
C ILE A 50 -6.61 11.68 -8.91
N TRP A 51 -7.83 11.16 -8.76
CA TRP A 51 -9.02 11.77 -9.35
C TRP A 51 -9.34 13.16 -8.78
N PHE A 52 -9.17 13.37 -7.47
CA PHE A 52 -9.29 14.70 -6.85
C PHE A 52 -8.16 15.66 -7.23
N ASP A 53 -6.97 15.13 -7.50
CA ASP A 53 -5.82 15.93 -7.96
C ASP A 53 -5.96 16.36 -9.44
N LEU A 54 -6.89 15.78 -10.21
CA LEU A 54 -7.18 16.20 -11.58
C LEU A 54 -7.88 17.57 -11.58
N GLY A 55 -7.19 18.61 -12.05
CA GLY A 55 -7.79 19.94 -12.21
C GLY A 55 -9.05 19.98 -13.09
N HIS A 56 -9.22 18.99 -13.98
CA HIS A 56 -10.44 18.77 -14.76
C HIS A 56 -10.87 17.30 -14.67
N MET A 57 -11.50 16.94 -13.55
CA MET A 57 -11.86 15.57 -13.17
C MET A 57 -12.62 14.80 -14.27
N TRP A 58 -13.48 15.47 -15.04
CA TRP A 58 -14.27 14.87 -16.13
C TRP A 58 -13.44 14.35 -17.31
N ARG A 59 -12.20 14.82 -17.47
CA ARG A 59 -11.31 14.44 -18.57
C ARG A 59 -10.43 13.23 -18.23
N PHE A 60 -10.66 12.57 -17.09
CA PHE A 60 -9.85 11.43 -16.66
C PHE A 60 -9.76 10.32 -17.72
N TRP A 61 -10.82 10.13 -18.51
CA TRP A 61 -10.88 9.08 -19.54
C TRP A 61 -10.01 9.39 -20.77
N GLU A 62 -9.55 10.63 -20.96
CA GLU A 62 -8.70 11.00 -22.10
C GLU A 62 -7.36 10.27 -22.06
N ILE A 63 -6.85 9.92 -20.88
CA ILE A 63 -5.60 9.17 -20.73
C ILE A 63 -5.67 7.76 -21.36
N PHE A 64 -6.88 7.19 -21.46
CA PHE A 64 -7.11 5.88 -22.07
C PHE A 64 -7.35 5.97 -23.57
N THR A 65 -7.87 7.09 -24.07
CA THR A 65 -8.20 7.26 -25.49
C THR A 65 -7.11 7.97 -26.29
N ARG A 66 -6.34 8.85 -25.65
CA ARG A 66 -5.27 9.65 -26.25
C ARG A 66 -4.02 9.72 -25.35
N PRO A 67 -3.41 8.58 -24.98
CA PRO A 67 -2.21 8.57 -24.16
C PRO A 67 -0.99 9.14 -24.90
N SER A 68 -0.16 9.90 -24.19
CA SER A 68 1.22 10.18 -24.61
C SER A 68 2.17 9.25 -23.87
N PHE A 69 2.62 8.18 -24.54
CA PHE A 69 3.54 7.20 -23.95
C PHE A 69 4.99 7.70 -23.80
N SER A 70 5.27 8.93 -24.23
CA SER A 70 6.50 9.64 -23.87
C SER A 70 6.48 10.10 -22.40
N SER A 71 5.29 10.21 -21.79
CA SER A 71 5.13 10.56 -20.38
C SER A 71 5.11 9.31 -19.50
N LEU A 72 5.99 9.25 -18.52
CA LEU A 72 5.99 8.18 -17.53
C LEU A 72 4.70 8.15 -16.69
N MET A 73 4.07 9.31 -16.47
CA MET A 73 2.78 9.38 -15.77
C MET A 73 1.67 8.65 -16.54
N ALA A 74 1.68 8.71 -17.88
CA ALA A 74 0.70 7.97 -18.69
C ALA A 74 0.89 6.46 -18.52
N TRP A 75 2.13 5.97 -18.54
CA TRP A 75 2.44 4.56 -18.23
C TRP A 75 1.91 4.14 -16.86
N MET A 76 2.09 4.98 -15.83
CA MET A 76 1.62 4.69 -14.48
C MET A 76 0.11 4.45 -14.45
N VAL A 77 -0.70 5.26 -15.13
CA VAL A 77 -2.16 5.08 -15.15
C VAL A 77 -2.57 3.73 -15.78
N TRP A 78 -1.91 3.34 -16.87
CA TRP A 78 -2.15 2.04 -17.50
C TRP A 78 -1.74 0.88 -16.60
N LEU A 79 -0.58 0.98 -15.94
CA LEU A 79 -0.09 -0.04 -15.02
C LEU A 79 -1.00 -0.16 -13.78
N TYR A 80 -1.45 0.94 -13.18
CA TYR A 80 -2.39 0.90 -12.05
C TYR A 80 -3.71 0.26 -12.46
N SER A 81 -4.21 0.53 -13.67
CA SER A 81 -5.45 -0.04 -14.16
C SER A 81 -5.33 -1.55 -14.38
N ALA A 82 -4.25 -2.00 -15.03
CA ALA A 82 -3.96 -3.42 -15.22
C ALA A 82 -3.79 -4.14 -13.87
N TYR A 83 -3.08 -3.52 -12.93
CA TYR A 83 -2.86 -4.06 -11.59
C TYR A 83 -4.16 -4.13 -10.78
N PHE A 84 -5.01 -3.11 -10.85
CA PHE A 84 -6.31 -3.13 -10.17
C PHE A 84 -7.22 -4.25 -10.70
N LEU A 85 -7.28 -4.42 -12.03
CA LEU A 85 -8.01 -5.53 -12.65
C LEU A 85 -7.46 -6.89 -12.21
N LEU A 86 -6.13 -7.02 -12.14
CA LEU A 86 -5.48 -8.25 -11.67
C LEU A 86 -5.85 -8.58 -10.22
N ILE A 87 -5.80 -7.61 -9.31
CA ILE A 87 -6.19 -7.83 -7.90
C ILE A 87 -7.68 -8.22 -7.81
N LEU A 88 -8.56 -7.54 -8.56
CA LEU A 88 -9.99 -7.87 -8.57
C LEU A 88 -10.23 -9.28 -9.10
N LEU A 89 -9.48 -9.70 -10.12
CA LEU A 89 -9.54 -11.05 -10.66
C LEU A 89 -9.06 -12.08 -9.64
N GLU A 90 -7.93 -11.84 -8.96
CA GLU A 90 -7.44 -12.71 -7.89
C GLU A 90 -8.43 -12.82 -6.74
N LEU A 91 -8.97 -11.69 -6.27
CA LEU A 91 -9.97 -11.66 -5.21
C LEU A 91 -11.24 -12.44 -5.62
N TRP A 92 -11.66 -12.32 -6.87
CA TRP A 92 -12.78 -13.09 -7.40
C TRP A 92 -12.48 -14.59 -7.45
N PHE A 93 -11.34 -15.02 -7.99
CA PHE A 93 -10.96 -16.44 -8.03
C PHE A 93 -10.87 -17.07 -6.65
N GLU A 94 -10.38 -16.31 -5.67
CA GLU A 94 -10.25 -16.73 -4.29
C GLU A 94 -11.62 -16.92 -3.60
N MET A 95 -12.64 -16.16 -4.01
CA MET A 95 -13.95 -16.12 -3.33
C MET A 95 -15.12 -16.70 -4.12
N ARG A 96 -14.98 -16.94 -5.42
CA ARG A 96 -16.09 -17.34 -6.32
C ARG A 96 -16.85 -18.59 -5.88
N LEU A 97 -16.14 -19.56 -5.28
CA LEU A 97 -16.74 -20.79 -4.80
C LEU A 97 -17.66 -20.48 -3.62
N ASP A 98 -17.15 -19.80 -2.61
CA ASP A 98 -17.89 -19.44 -1.40
C ASP A 98 -19.07 -18.51 -1.72
N LEU A 99 -18.88 -17.55 -2.64
CA LEU A 99 -19.96 -16.69 -3.13
C LEU A 99 -21.10 -17.49 -3.76
N SER A 100 -20.77 -18.48 -4.59
CA SER A 100 -21.77 -19.33 -5.26
C SER A 100 -22.52 -20.23 -4.25
N LEU A 101 -21.82 -20.75 -3.24
CA LEU A 101 -22.43 -21.53 -2.16
C LEU A 101 -23.37 -20.67 -1.30
N LEU A 102 -22.93 -19.50 -0.85
CA LEU A 102 -23.75 -18.55 -0.10
C LEU A 102 -24.98 -18.06 -0.90
N ALA A 103 -24.83 -17.90 -2.22
CA ALA A 103 -25.96 -17.55 -3.09
C ALA A 103 -27.03 -18.65 -3.17
N ARG A 104 -26.65 -19.92 -2.95
CA ARG A 104 -27.56 -21.08 -2.90
C ARG A 104 -28.21 -21.25 -1.53
N GLU A 105 -27.46 -21.00 -0.45
CA GLU A 105 -27.99 -21.03 0.92
C GLU A 105 -29.11 -20.01 1.13
N GLY A 106 -29.10 -18.90 0.38
CA GLY A 106 -30.12 -17.87 0.41
C GLY A 106 -29.83 -16.75 1.42
N GLY A 107 -30.86 -16.00 1.82
CA GLY A 107 -30.74 -14.89 2.76
C GLY A 107 -30.69 -13.49 2.10
N ARG A 108 -30.51 -12.46 2.93
CA ARG A 108 -30.67 -11.04 2.53
C ARG A 108 -29.69 -10.58 1.43
N PHE A 109 -28.54 -11.22 1.31
CA PHE A 109 -27.49 -10.88 0.35
C PHE A 109 -27.36 -11.88 -0.81
N ALA A 110 -28.27 -12.86 -0.93
CA ALA A 110 -28.17 -13.89 -1.96
C ALA A 110 -28.15 -13.35 -3.39
N GLY A 111 -28.91 -12.27 -3.66
CA GLY A 111 -28.88 -11.57 -4.95
C GLY A 111 -27.52 -10.93 -5.24
N LEU A 112 -26.90 -10.32 -4.23
CA LEU A 112 -25.56 -9.75 -4.35
C LEU A 112 -24.50 -10.84 -4.59
N TYR A 113 -24.57 -11.95 -3.86
CA TYR A 113 -23.63 -13.06 -4.05
C TYR A 113 -23.76 -13.70 -5.43
N ARG A 114 -24.97 -13.80 -5.98
CA ARG A 114 -25.21 -14.27 -7.35
C ARG A 114 -24.66 -13.31 -8.41
N LEU A 115 -24.72 -12.00 -8.16
CA LEU A 115 -24.11 -11.00 -9.03
C LEU A 115 -22.57 -11.10 -8.96
N LEU A 116 -22.01 -11.17 -7.75
CA LEU A 116 -20.56 -11.25 -7.53
C LEU A 116 -19.95 -12.58 -7.97
N SER A 117 -20.72 -13.67 -8.04
CA SER A 117 -20.25 -14.93 -8.61
C SER A 117 -20.09 -14.88 -10.14
N LEU A 118 -20.56 -13.81 -10.80
CA LEU A 118 -20.41 -13.59 -12.25
C LEU A 118 -20.85 -14.80 -13.10
N GLY A 119 -21.95 -15.45 -12.70
CA GLY A 119 -22.47 -16.65 -13.38
C GLY A 119 -21.76 -17.96 -13.03
N TYR A 120 -20.73 -17.93 -12.18
CA TYR A 120 -20.08 -19.15 -11.69
C TYR A 120 -21.04 -19.98 -10.82
N SER A 121 -21.15 -21.25 -11.16
CA SER A 121 -22.00 -22.23 -10.48
C SER A 121 -21.12 -23.28 -9.80
N ALA A 122 -21.11 -23.30 -8.47
CA ALA A 122 -20.34 -24.27 -7.70
C ALA A 122 -20.84 -25.71 -7.92
N PRO A 123 -19.96 -26.72 -7.94
CA PRO A 123 -20.37 -28.11 -7.83
C PRO A 123 -21.18 -28.36 -6.54
N ALA A 124 -22.17 -29.25 -6.60
CA ALA A 124 -22.98 -29.59 -5.42
C ALA A 124 -22.26 -30.60 -4.52
N ASP A 125 -21.38 -31.41 -5.10
CA ASP A 125 -20.61 -32.45 -4.46
C ASP A 125 -19.33 -31.89 -3.78
N PRO A 126 -18.97 -32.37 -2.57
CA PRO A 126 -17.75 -31.94 -1.89
C PRO A 126 -16.46 -32.20 -2.66
N GLU A 127 -16.40 -33.27 -3.46
CA GLU A 127 -15.23 -33.61 -4.27
C GLU A 127 -14.99 -32.58 -5.38
N GLY A 128 -16.04 -32.17 -6.09
CA GLY A 128 -16.02 -31.11 -7.08
C GLY A 128 -15.65 -29.76 -6.48
N GLN A 129 -16.10 -29.45 -5.26
CA GLN A 129 -15.68 -28.24 -4.55
C GLN A 129 -14.18 -28.26 -4.24
N ALA A 130 -13.64 -29.40 -3.78
CA ALA A 130 -12.21 -29.54 -3.51
C ALA A 130 -11.36 -29.41 -4.79
N LEU A 131 -11.82 -29.99 -5.91
CA LEU A 131 -11.16 -29.85 -7.22
C LEU A 131 -11.14 -28.40 -7.69
N GLU A 132 -12.25 -27.68 -7.54
CA GLU A 132 -12.35 -26.27 -7.93
C GLU A 132 -11.48 -25.37 -7.05
N ARG A 133 -11.32 -25.67 -5.74
CA ARG A 133 -10.35 -25.00 -4.87
C ARG A 133 -8.91 -25.24 -5.33
N ALA A 134 -8.58 -26.48 -5.69
CA ALA A 134 -7.25 -26.82 -6.20
C ALA A 134 -6.94 -26.08 -7.52
N ARG A 135 -7.92 -26.01 -8.43
CA ARG A 135 -7.83 -25.23 -9.67
C ARG A 135 -7.65 -23.74 -9.40
N ALA A 136 -8.48 -23.16 -8.51
CA ALA A 136 -8.39 -21.76 -8.12
C ALA A 136 -7.00 -21.44 -7.56
N LYS A 137 -6.45 -22.29 -6.68
CA LYS A 137 -5.09 -22.13 -6.13
C LYS A 137 -4.02 -22.16 -7.23
N SER A 138 -4.17 -23.02 -8.23
CA SER A 138 -3.26 -23.05 -9.39
C SER A 138 -3.35 -21.76 -10.22
N THR A 139 -4.57 -21.29 -10.50
CA THR A 139 -4.79 -20.03 -11.22
C THR A 139 -4.23 -18.83 -10.45
N LEU A 140 -4.47 -18.76 -9.13
CA LEU A 140 -3.94 -17.70 -8.26
C LEU A 140 -2.42 -17.68 -8.21
N ARG A 141 -1.76 -18.84 -8.31
CA ARG A 141 -0.30 -18.90 -8.47
C ARG A 141 0.17 -18.25 -9.77
N ILE A 142 -0.53 -18.51 -10.87
CA ILE A 142 -0.20 -17.93 -12.18
C ILE A 142 -0.47 -16.42 -12.17
N LEU A 143 -1.64 -16.00 -11.68
CA LEU A 143 -2.00 -14.58 -11.56
C LEU A 143 -1.01 -13.84 -10.65
N GLY A 144 -0.68 -14.40 -9.48
CA GLY A 144 0.31 -13.85 -8.58
C GLY A 144 1.71 -13.78 -9.22
N ALA A 145 2.10 -14.78 -10.01
CA ALA A 145 3.37 -14.76 -10.73
C ALA A 145 3.44 -13.68 -11.82
N ILE A 146 2.31 -13.34 -12.45
CA ILE A 146 2.19 -12.20 -13.37
C ILE A 146 2.13 -10.87 -12.59
N GLY A 147 1.42 -10.87 -11.47
CA GLY A 147 1.19 -9.71 -10.64
C GLY A 147 2.44 -9.22 -9.90
N VAL A 148 3.37 -10.10 -9.52
CA VAL A 148 4.62 -9.69 -8.86
C VAL A 148 5.48 -8.78 -9.74
N PRO A 149 5.84 -9.14 -10.99
CA PRO A 149 6.51 -8.22 -11.92
C PRO A 149 5.73 -6.94 -12.17
N LEU A 150 4.40 -7.04 -12.30
CA LEU A 150 3.55 -5.86 -12.49
C LEU A 150 3.61 -4.92 -11.28
N ALA A 151 3.57 -5.47 -10.07
CA ALA A 151 3.66 -4.75 -8.81
C ALA A 151 5.00 -4.03 -8.64
N ILE A 152 6.09 -4.73 -8.97
CA ILE A 152 7.43 -4.14 -9.02
C ILE A 152 7.49 -3.03 -10.07
N ALA A 153 6.96 -3.26 -11.27
CA ALA A 153 7.02 -2.31 -12.38
C ALA A 153 6.27 -1.01 -12.10
N PHE A 154 5.03 -1.07 -11.59
CA PHE A 154 4.31 0.16 -11.28
C PHE A 154 4.89 0.85 -10.06
N HIS A 155 5.24 0.11 -8.99
CA HIS A 155 5.64 0.75 -7.74
C HIS A 155 7.06 1.28 -7.80
N GLY A 156 7.98 0.49 -8.35
CA GLY A 156 9.29 0.97 -8.77
C GLY A 156 9.18 2.07 -9.83
N GLY A 157 8.16 2.01 -10.68
CA GLY A 157 7.79 3.06 -11.64
C GLY A 157 7.42 4.40 -10.99
N VAL A 158 6.76 4.40 -9.83
CA VAL A 158 6.53 5.63 -9.05
C VAL A 158 7.85 6.20 -8.55
N GLY A 159 8.74 5.36 -8.02
CA GLY A 159 10.09 5.79 -7.65
C GLY A 159 10.87 6.33 -8.85
N ALA A 160 10.74 5.68 -10.02
CA ALA A 160 11.36 6.11 -11.27
C ALA A 160 10.80 7.46 -11.77
N LEU A 161 9.52 7.77 -11.49
CA LEU A 161 8.94 9.07 -11.79
C LEU A 161 9.65 10.19 -11.07
N PHE A 162 9.97 10.01 -9.79
CA PHE A 162 10.81 10.94 -9.06
C PHE A 162 12.25 10.94 -9.58
N ALA A 163 12.83 9.75 -9.76
CA ALA A 163 14.21 9.59 -10.24
C ALA A 163 14.45 10.23 -11.62
N SER A 164 13.47 10.28 -12.51
CA SER A 164 13.62 10.84 -13.86
C SER A 164 13.61 12.38 -13.91
N LEU A 165 13.26 13.06 -12.81
CA LEU A 165 13.13 14.52 -12.77
C LEU A 165 14.49 15.19 -12.51
N SER A 166 15.30 15.32 -13.55
CA SER A 166 16.63 15.97 -13.49
C SER A 166 16.60 17.41 -12.97
N ALA A 167 15.47 18.10 -13.13
CA ALA A 167 15.26 19.46 -12.60
C ALA A 167 15.14 19.52 -11.07
N ARG A 168 15.07 18.37 -10.38
CA ARG A 168 14.92 18.27 -8.92
C ARG A 168 16.01 17.36 -8.36
N PRO A 169 17.19 17.91 -8.00
CA PRO A 169 18.34 17.12 -7.55
C PRO A 169 18.01 16.15 -6.41
N TYR A 170 17.19 16.56 -5.45
CA TYR A 170 16.75 15.70 -4.33
C TYR A 170 16.01 14.43 -4.78
N TRP A 171 15.32 14.50 -5.91
CA TRP A 171 14.56 13.38 -6.46
C TRP A 171 15.38 12.53 -7.44
N HIS A 172 16.51 13.03 -7.93
CA HIS A 172 17.26 12.45 -9.03
C HIS A 172 18.31 11.42 -8.55
N THR A 173 17.87 10.33 -7.91
CA THR A 173 18.74 9.21 -7.50
C THR A 173 18.25 7.88 -8.09
N ALA A 174 19.19 6.99 -8.41
CA ALA A 174 18.92 5.64 -8.89
C ALA A 174 18.33 4.73 -7.79
N LEU A 175 18.37 5.13 -6.52
CA LEU A 175 17.92 4.32 -5.40
C LEU A 175 16.39 4.40 -5.17
N TYR A 176 15.71 5.44 -5.66
CA TYR A 176 14.27 5.61 -5.38
C TYR A 176 13.35 4.51 -5.90
N PRO A 177 13.54 3.92 -7.09
CA PRO A 177 12.75 2.75 -7.49
C PRO A 177 12.79 1.62 -6.44
N ILE A 178 13.95 1.42 -5.81
CA ILE A 178 14.15 0.40 -4.78
C ILE A 178 13.55 0.85 -3.45
N LEU A 179 13.84 2.07 -2.98
CA LEU A 179 13.28 2.64 -1.74
C LEU A 179 11.75 2.67 -1.76
N PHE A 180 11.14 2.96 -2.90
CA PHE A 180 9.70 2.92 -3.03
C PHE A 180 9.18 1.50 -2.86
N LEU A 181 9.80 0.51 -3.53
CA LEU A 181 9.41 -0.89 -3.44
C LEU A 181 9.56 -1.45 -2.02
N THR A 182 10.68 -1.20 -1.36
CA THR A 182 10.91 -1.63 0.03
C THR A 182 9.95 -0.94 0.98
N GLY A 183 9.79 0.38 0.85
CA GLY A 183 8.84 1.14 1.66
C GLY A 183 7.37 0.72 1.46
N ALA A 184 6.99 0.31 0.25
CA ALA A 184 5.68 -0.32 0.01
C ALA A 184 5.53 -1.62 0.79
N LEU A 185 6.50 -2.52 0.70
CA LEU A 185 6.48 -3.79 1.44
C LEU A 185 6.38 -3.58 2.95
N VAL A 186 7.13 -2.60 3.49
CA VAL A 186 7.07 -2.22 4.92
C VAL A 186 5.68 -1.71 5.29
N SER A 187 5.19 -0.69 4.58
CA SER A 187 3.92 -0.02 4.92
C SER A 187 2.70 -0.92 4.70
N GLY A 188 2.64 -1.64 3.58
CA GLY A 188 1.58 -2.61 3.30
C GLY A 188 1.62 -3.79 4.26
N GLY A 189 2.81 -4.31 4.58
CA GLY A 189 2.95 -5.38 5.58
C GLY A 189 2.57 -4.97 6.99
N ALA A 190 2.93 -3.76 7.38
CA ALA A 190 2.52 -3.19 8.65
C ALA A 190 1.00 -2.97 8.73
N LEU A 191 0.37 -2.54 7.64
CA LEU A 191 -1.08 -2.43 7.57
C LEU A 191 -1.75 -3.81 7.69
N LEU A 192 -1.24 -4.84 7.02
CA LEU A 192 -1.74 -6.21 7.18
C LEU A 192 -1.53 -6.72 8.61
N LEU A 193 -0.41 -6.40 9.24
CA LEU A 193 -0.16 -6.77 10.64
C LEU A 193 -1.19 -6.13 11.56
N ALA A 194 -1.53 -4.86 11.34
CA ALA A 194 -2.59 -4.17 12.06
C ALA A 194 -3.95 -4.84 11.85
N VAL A 195 -4.32 -5.07 10.58
CA VAL A 195 -5.59 -5.69 10.20
C VAL A 195 -5.73 -7.09 10.81
N VAL A 196 -4.74 -7.97 10.66
CA VAL A 196 -4.81 -9.33 11.21
C VAL A 196 -4.86 -9.29 12.74
N SER A 197 -4.11 -8.40 13.38
CA SER A 197 -4.05 -8.29 14.83
C SER A 197 -5.37 -7.85 15.47
N PHE A 198 -6.12 -6.95 14.83
CA PHE A 198 -7.38 -6.42 15.38
C PHE A 198 -8.60 -7.24 14.96
N THR A 199 -8.39 -8.39 14.33
CA THR A 199 -9.45 -9.26 13.83
C THR A 199 -9.34 -10.66 14.39
N GLU A 200 -10.37 -11.48 14.18
CA GLU A 200 -10.39 -12.88 14.64
C GLU A 200 -9.22 -13.70 14.07
N LEU A 201 -8.66 -13.26 12.93
CA LEU A 201 -7.52 -13.89 12.26
C LEU A 201 -6.24 -13.90 13.11
N GLY A 202 -6.08 -12.91 14.00
CA GLY A 202 -4.94 -12.80 14.91
C GLY A 202 -5.11 -13.59 16.21
N ARG A 203 -6.26 -14.25 16.42
CA ARG A 203 -6.56 -14.99 17.65
C ARG A 203 -6.23 -16.47 17.54
N GLY A 204 -6.09 -17.12 18.69
CA GLY A 204 -5.69 -18.52 18.79
C GLY A 204 -4.21 -18.77 18.51
N GLU A 205 -3.80 -20.04 18.60
CA GLU A 205 -2.40 -20.43 18.40
C GLU A 205 -1.91 -20.16 16.99
N GLU A 206 -2.72 -20.49 15.98
CA GLU A 206 -2.35 -20.32 14.59
C GLU A 206 -2.33 -18.83 14.20
N GLY A 207 -3.28 -18.02 14.68
CA GLY A 207 -3.24 -16.57 14.50
C GLY A 207 -2.01 -15.94 15.15
N THR A 208 -1.62 -16.41 16.33
CA THR A 208 -0.38 -15.97 16.99
C THR A 208 0.87 -16.31 16.16
N ARG A 209 0.92 -17.50 15.54
CA ARG A 209 2.02 -17.90 14.63
C ARG A 209 2.06 -17.01 13.38
N THR A 210 0.92 -16.77 12.74
CA THR A 210 0.81 -15.87 11.59
C THR A 210 1.29 -14.47 11.93
N LEU A 211 0.85 -13.92 13.06
CA LEU A 211 1.27 -12.60 13.54
C LEU A 211 2.78 -12.52 13.80
N GLN A 212 3.38 -13.57 14.38
CA GLN A 212 4.83 -13.61 14.58
C GLN A 212 5.61 -13.66 13.26
N THR A 213 5.18 -14.48 12.31
CA THR A 213 5.79 -14.53 10.97
C THR A 213 5.71 -13.17 10.28
N LEU A 214 4.53 -12.56 10.28
CA LEU A 214 4.31 -11.26 9.67
C LEU A 214 5.10 -10.15 10.37
N SER A 215 5.15 -10.15 11.71
CA SER A 215 5.96 -9.23 12.51
C SER A 215 7.45 -9.34 12.17
N ARG A 216 8.01 -10.55 12.06
CA ARG A 216 9.41 -10.74 11.69
C ARG A 216 9.70 -10.25 10.28
N ALA A 217 8.80 -10.51 9.33
CA ALA A 217 8.91 -10.01 7.97
C ALA A 217 8.90 -8.47 7.93
N VAL A 218 7.94 -7.83 8.63
CA VAL A 218 7.83 -6.36 8.72
C VAL A 218 9.06 -5.75 9.37
N VAL A 219 9.57 -6.30 10.49
CA VAL A 219 10.81 -5.81 11.13
C VAL A 219 12.00 -5.95 10.19
N GLY A 220 12.15 -7.10 9.54
CA GLY A 220 13.25 -7.34 8.59
C GLY A 220 13.23 -6.36 7.43
N LEU A 221 12.04 -6.13 6.83
CA LEU A 221 11.84 -5.16 5.77
C LEU A 221 12.10 -3.73 6.24
N LEU A 222 11.63 -3.35 7.43
CA LEU A 222 11.82 -2.02 8.00
C LEU A 222 13.30 -1.73 8.27
N VAL A 223 14.03 -2.69 8.86
CA VAL A 223 15.48 -2.55 9.06
C VAL A 223 16.21 -2.45 7.73
N PHE A 224 15.81 -3.23 6.73
CA PHE A 224 16.39 -3.14 5.39
C PHE A 224 16.14 -1.78 4.74
N ASP A 225 14.91 -1.26 4.85
CA ASP A 225 14.53 0.07 4.34
C ASP A 225 15.37 1.18 5.01
N LEU A 226 15.52 1.14 6.34
CA LEU A 226 16.36 2.07 7.10
C LEU A 226 17.84 2.01 6.69
N ILE A 227 18.36 0.84 6.29
CA ILE A 227 19.74 0.72 5.78
C ILE A 227 19.87 1.39 4.41
N LEU A 228 18.89 1.23 3.53
CA LEU A 228 18.90 1.89 2.23
C LEU A 228 18.77 3.41 2.38
N GLU A 229 17.91 3.88 3.27
CA GLU A 229 17.78 5.30 3.59
C GLU A 229 19.04 5.85 4.25
N TRP A 230 19.67 5.09 5.15
CA TRP A 230 20.96 5.44 5.70
C TRP A 230 22.00 5.60 4.59
N ALA A 231 22.05 4.69 3.61
CA ALA A 231 22.97 4.81 2.48
C ALA A 231 22.71 6.11 1.68
N GLU A 232 21.44 6.41 1.36
CA GLU A 232 21.04 7.63 0.65
C GLU A 232 21.41 8.90 1.41
N ILE A 233 21.27 8.92 2.75
CA ILE A 233 21.56 10.09 3.59
C ILE A 233 23.07 10.23 3.86
N SER A 234 23.74 9.11 4.11
CA SER A 234 25.14 9.08 4.53
C SER A 234 26.10 9.52 3.43
N ILE A 235 25.79 9.23 2.17
CA ILE A 235 26.65 9.58 1.03
C ILE A 235 26.77 11.11 0.86
N PRO A 236 25.68 11.90 0.73
CA PRO A 236 25.74 13.36 0.76
C PRO A 236 26.31 13.94 2.05
N ALA A 237 26.00 13.35 3.20
CA ALA A 237 26.55 13.77 4.48
C ALA A 237 28.08 13.57 4.59
N TRP A 238 28.64 12.64 3.80
CA TRP A 238 30.07 12.37 3.76
C TRP A 238 30.83 13.43 2.97
N TYR A 239 30.38 13.74 1.74
CA TYR A 239 31.08 14.70 0.89
C TYR A 239 30.77 16.18 1.23
N ARG A 240 29.63 16.47 1.89
CA ARG A 240 29.28 17.80 2.47
C ARG A 240 29.34 18.99 1.51
N ILE A 241 29.14 18.74 0.23
CA ILE A 241 29.16 19.75 -0.84
C ILE A 241 27.93 19.54 -1.74
N GLY A 242 27.63 20.44 -2.67
CA GLY A 242 26.54 20.22 -3.64
C GLY A 242 25.11 20.40 -3.11
N SER A 243 24.16 20.42 -4.04
CA SER A 243 22.74 20.69 -3.76
C SER A 243 22.06 19.59 -2.94
N GLU A 244 22.45 18.33 -3.14
CA GLU A 244 21.94 17.18 -2.39
C GLU A 244 22.20 17.30 -0.87
N TYR A 245 23.41 17.73 -0.48
CA TYR A 245 23.74 17.94 0.93
C TYR A 245 22.97 19.11 1.55
N GLU A 246 22.77 20.21 0.81
CA GLU A 246 21.96 21.33 1.26
C GLU A 246 20.50 20.91 1.49
N LEU A 247 19.94 20.14 0.56
CA LEU A 247 18.60 19.56 0.67
C LEU A 247 18.47 18.59 1.85
N LEU A 248 19.50 17.77 2.10
CA LEU A 248 19.54 16.90 3.26
C LEU A 248 19.49 17.69 4.58
N LYS A 249 20.20 18.81 4.68
CA LYS A 249 20.11 19.68 5.87
C LYS A 249 18.70 20.22 6.08
N VAL A 250 17.98 20.54 5.01
CA VAL A 250 16.57 20.98 5.09
C VAL A 250 15.68 19.86 5.64
N VAL A 251 15.91 18.60 5.25
CA VAL A 251 15.19 17.43 5.79
C VAL A 251 15.48 17.23 7.27
N LEU A 252 16.77 17.22 7.65
CA LEU A 252 17.21 16.84 8.99
C LEU A 252 17.04 17.96 10.03
N PHE A 253 17.21 19.21 9.63
CA PHE A 253 17.30 20.37 10.53
C PHE A 253 16.55 21.61 10.04
N GLY A 254 15.88 21.54 8.89
CA GLY A 254 15.08 22.64 8.36
C GLY A 254 13.72 22.78 9.04
N GLN A 255 12.82 23.53 8.41
CA GLN A 255 11.50 23.86 8.94
C GLN A 255 10.66 22.64 9.34
N TYR A 256 10.83 21.51 8.65
CA TYR A 256 10.04 20.29 8.84
C TYR A 256 10.83 19.14 9.47
N TRP A 257 11.91 19.43 10.22
CA TRP A 257 12.78 18.41 10.84
C TRP A 257 12.00 17.37 11.68
N TYR A 258 10.89 17.77 12.29
CA TYR A 258 10.04 16.91 13.11
C TYR A 258 9.35 15.80 12.29
N VAL A 259 9.12 16.01 10.98
CA VAL A 259 8.57 14.98 10.09
C VAL A 259 9.57 13.84 9.93
N PHE A 260 10.86 14.16 9.85
CA PHE A 260 11.94 13.17 9.83
C PHE A 260 12.16 12.54 11.20
N TRP A 261 12.52 13.32 12.23
CA TRP A 261 12.95 12.74 13.50
C TRP A 261 11.81 12.15 14.33
N ILE A 262 10.66 12.82 14.40
CA ILE A 262 9.53 12.38 15.22
C ILE A 262 8.63 11.46 14.41
N GLY A 263 8.12 11.93 13.26
CA GLY A 263 7.16 11.17 12.44
C GLY A 263 7.77 9.89 11.89
N HIS A 264 8.89 10.00 11.18
CA HIS A 264 9.50 8.89 10.50
C HIS A 264 10.36 8.02 11.43
N ILE A 265 11.39 8.58 12.07
CA ILE A 265 12.35 7.78 12.86
C ILE A 265 11.75 7.30 14.19
N LEU A 266 11.29 8.20 15.05
CA LEU A 266 10.83 7.82 16.39
C LEU A 266 9.53 6.99 16.34
N LEU A 267 8.48 7.55 15.73
CA LEU A 267 7.17 6.92 15.68
C LEU A 267 7.11 5.82 14.63
N GLY A 268 7.75 6.00 13.47
CA GLY A 268 7.67 5.03 12.37
C GLY A 268 8.68 3.90 12.39
N ALA A 269 9.79 4.03 13.12
CA ALA A 269 10.81 2.99 13.21
C ALA A 269 11.10 2.54 14.65
N VAL A 270 11.60 3.42 15.50
CA VAL A 270 12.14 3.06 16.83
C VAL A 270 11.07 2.45 17.74
N ILE A 271 9.93 3.13 17.93
CA ILE A 271 8.86 2.64 18.79
C ILE A 271 8.28 1.31 18.26
N PRO A 272 7.91 1.19 16.97
CA PRO A 272 7.43 -0.07 16.42
C PRO A 272 8.42 -1.22 16.57
N ILE A 273 9.72 -1.01 16.30
CA ILE A 273 10.74 -2.07 16.45
C ILE A 273 10.77 -2.55 17.91
N VAL A 274 10.78 -1.63 18.88
CA VAL A 274 10.74 -1.98 20.31
C VAL A 274 9.48 -2.76 20.66
N LEU A 275 8.32 -2.36 20.15
CA LEU A 275 7.04 -3.05 20.39
C LEU A 275 7.01 -4.46 19.77
N LEU A 276 7.55 -4.63 18.55
CA LEU A 276 7.56 -5.90 17.82
C LEU A 276 8.56 -6.91 18.39
N LEU A 277 9.70 -6.46 18.92
CA LEU A 277 10.73 -7.33 19.49
C LEU A 277 10.46 -7.74 20.95
N ARG A 278 9.53 -7.09 21.64
CA ARG A 278 9.26 -7.36 23.06
C ARG A 278 8.51 -8.68 23.27
N LYS A 279 9.03 -9.52 24.18
CA LYS A 279 8.38 -10.78 24.61
C LYS A 279 7.46 -10.57 25.83
N PRO A 280 6.45 -11.43 26.06
CA PRO A 280 5.93 -12.48 25.17
C PRO A 280 5.15 -11.90 23.96
N PRO A 281 4.97 -12.62 22.85
CA PRO A 281 4.16 -12.13 21.72
C PRO A 281 2.76 -11.69 22.18
N SER A 282 2.28 -10.56 21.66
CA SER A 282 0.96 -10.02 22.00
C SER A 282 0.34 -9.43 20.75
N ALA A 283 -0.87 -9.88 20.42
CA ALA A 283 -1.62 -9.38 19.27
C ALA A 283 -1.75 -7.85 19.35
N SER A 284 -2.33 -7.31 20.41
CA SER A 284 -2.51 -5.86 20.57
C SER A 284 -1.24 -5.03 20.32
N ARG A 285 -0.07 -5.48 20.82
CA ARG A 285 1.21 -4.79 20.56
C ARG A 285 1.62 -4.83 19.10
N TYR A 286 1.47 -5.98 18.46
CA TYR A 286 1.74 -6.13 17.02
C TYR A 286 0.80 -5.28 16.19
N GLY A 287 -0.48 -5.22 16.56
CA GLY A 287 -1.48 -4.38 15.90
C GLY A 287 -1.17 -2.89 16.01
N VAL A 288 -0.85 -2.42 17.22
CA VAL A 288 -0.47 -1.01 17.46
C VAL A 288 0.82 -0.66 16.72
N ALA A 289 1.84 -1.51 16.76
CA ALA A 289 3.08 -1.27 16.02
C ALA A 289 2.87 -1.23 14.50
N GLY A 290 2.09 -2.18 13.95
CA GLY A 290 1.73 -2.20 12.53
C GLY A 290 0.93 -0.96 12.12
N ALA A 291 -0.06 -0.56 12.94
CA ALA A 291 -0.86 0.63 12.68
C ALA A 291 0.00 1.91 12.73
N LEU A 292 0.94 1.97 13.68
CA LEU A 292 1.85 3.09 13.82
C LEU A 292 2.76 3.20 12.59
N ILE A 293 3.47 2.14 12.20
CA ILE A 293 4.30 2.12 10.98
C ILE A 293 3.47 2.53 9.77
N ALA A 294 2.29 1.91 9.57
CA ALA A 294 1.44 2.19 8.44
C ALA A 294 1.02 3.66 8.41
N ALA A 295 0.58 4.24 9.53
CA ALA A 295 0.16 5.64 9.59
C ALA A 295 1.34 6.61 9.39
N THR A 296 2.48 6.35 10.01
CA THR A 296 3.65 7.23 9.96
C THR A 296 4.44 7.10 8.67
N PHE A 297 4.21 6.07 7.85
CA PHE A 297 4.86 5.96 6.54
C PHE A 297 4.49 7.12 5.60
N LEU A 298 3.39 7.82 5.86
CA LEU A 298 3.11 9.09 5.21
C LEU A 298 4.22 10.13 5.44
N ALA A 299 4.87 10.12 6.60
CA ALA A 299 6.01 10.99 6.91
C ALA A 299 7.19 10.73 5.98
N VAL A 300 7.47 9.48 5.60
CA VAL A 300 8.48 9.14 4.57
C VAL A 300 8.14 9.83 3.24
N ARG A 301 6.87 9.80 2.84
CA ARG A 301 6.41 10.46 1.61
C ARG A 301 6.44 11.98 1.72
N LEU A 302 6.22 12.55 2.90
CA LEU A 302 6.36 13.99 3.15
C LEU A 302 7.84 14.42 3.13
N ASN A 303 8.73 13.64 3.74
CA ASN A 303 10.18 13.86 3.69
C ASN A 303 10.71 13.79 2.25
N LEU A 304 10.09 12.99 1.38
CA LEU A 304 10.40 13.00 -0.04
C LEU A 304 9.91 14.28 -0.75
N VAL A 305 8.63 14.62 -0.58
CA VAL A 305 7.96 15.63 -1.42
C VAL A 305 8.24 17.05 -0.96
N ILE A 306 8.22 17.34 0.34
CA ILE A 306 8.32 18.69 0.88
C ILE A 306 9.65 19.36 0.52
N PRO A 307 10.84 18.77 0.78
CA PRO A 307 12.12 19.40 0.44
C PRO A 307 12.20 19.72 -1.05
N GLY A 308 11.76 18.79 -1.90
CA GLY A 308 11.70 18.98 -3.34
C GLY A 308 10.74 20.08 -3.80
N GLN A 309 9.80 20.54 -2.97
CA GLN A 309 8.88 21.63 -3.28
C GLN A 309 9.30 22.98 -2.70
N VAL A 310 9.82 22.99 -1.47
CA VAL A 310 10.14 24.22 -0.73
C VAL A 310 11.48 24.83 -1.13
N THR A 311 12.36 24.10 -1.81
CA THR A 311 13.59 24.70 -2.33
C THR A 311 13.39 25.30 -3.73
N PRO A 312 13.77 26.57 -3.94
CA PRO A 312 13.75 27.18 -5.27
C PRO A 312 14.60 26.42 -6.28
N GLN A 313 14.07 26.26 -7.49
CA GLN A 313 14.74 25.60 -8.62
C GLN A 313 15.74 26.55 -9.29
N LEU A 314 15.45 27.84 -9.21
CA LEU A 314 16.27 28.92 -9.73
C LEU A 314 16.77 29.74 -8.56
N HIS A 315 18.09 29.89 -8.49
CA HIS A 315 18.73 30.69 -7.45
C HIS A 315 18.18 32.14 -7.48
N GLY A 316 17.75 32.65 -6.33
CA GLY A 316 17.21 34.01 -6.22
C GLY A 316 15.78 34.20 -6.71
N LEU A 317 15.09 33.14 -7.18
CA LEU A 317 13.69 33.24 -7.62
C LEU A 317 12.76 33.76 -6.52
N GLU A 318 12.99 33.32 -5.30
CA GLU A 318 12.26 33.76 -4.09
C GLU A 318 12.34 35.26 -3.83
N SER A 319 13.46 35.90 -4.21
CA SER A 319 13.64 37.34 -4.11
C SER A 319 13.25 38.10 -5.38
N ALA A 320 13.33 37.44 -6.54
CA ALA A 320 13.11 38.07 -7.84
C ALA A 320 11.63 38.17 -8.20
N TYR A 321 10.79 37.25 -7.71
CA TYR A 321 9.36 37.25 -7.99
C TYR A 321 8.58 36.81 -6.76
N VAL A 322 7.79 37.74 -6.20
CA VAL A 322 6.95 37.50 -5.03
C VAL A 322 5.50 37.48 -5.46
N ASP A 323 4.89 36.31 -5.43
CA ASP A 323 3.46 36.12 -5.70
C ASP A 323 2.86 35.17 -4.66
N HIS A 324 1.60 35.41 -4.29
CA HIS A 324 0.84 34.58 -3.34
C HIS A 324 0.76 33.09 -3.73
N ARG A 325 0.97 32.75 -5.01
CA ARG A 325 0.98 31.38 -5.54
C ARG A 325 2.38 30.76 -5.59
N LEU A 326 3.44 31.55 -5.44
CA LEU A 326 4.82 31.08 -5.40
C LEU A 326 5.31 31.04 -3.95
N LEU A 327 4.95 29.96 -3.26
CA LEU A 327 5.29 29.76 -1.84
C LEU A 327 6.38 28.70 -1.70
N PHE A 328 7.41 29.01 -0.91
CA PHE A 328 8.49 28.11 -0.53
C PHE A 328 8.26 27.48 0.86
N SER A 329 7.00 27.38 1.25
CA SER A 329 6.56 26.76 2.50
C SER A 329 5.31 25.93 2.21
N TYR A 330 5.19 24.78 2.85
CA TYR A 330 4.05 23.90 2.72
C TYR A 330 3.36 23.70 4.07
N VAL A 331 2.12 24.16 4.18
CA VAL A 331 1.24 23.88 5.29
C VAL A 331 -0.04 23.28 4.69
N PRO A 332 -0.39 22.02 5.01
CA PRO A 332 -1.57 21.40 4.44
C PRO A 332 -2.83 22.20 4.81
N SER A 333 -3.64 22.50 3.81
CA SER A 333 -4.90 23.21 4.03
C SER A 333 -5.94 22.30 4.70
N LEU A 334 -6.96 22.90 5.33
CA LEU A 334 -8.10 22.14 5.86
C LEU A 334 -8.79 21.30 4.77
N PHE A 335 -8.79 21.79 3.53
CA PHE A 335 -9.35 21.07 2.39
C PHE A 335 -8.54 19.80 2.08
N GLU A 336 -7.21 19.89 2.05
CA GLU A 336 -6.34 18.72 1.88
C GLU A 336 -6.57 17.68 2.99
N TRP A 337 -6.66 18.11 4.25
CA TRP A 337 -7.00 17.22 5.36
C TRP A 337 -8.36 16.57 5.19
N SER A 338 -9.38 17.33 4.75
CA SER A 338 -10.73 16.82 4.54
C SER A 338 -10.80 15.76 3.44
N ILE A 339 -10.04 15.91 2.35
CA ILE A 339 -9.97 14.93 1.27
C ILE A 339 -9.32 13.64 1.79
N ILE A 340 -8.20 13.74 2.50
CA ILE A 340 -7.53 12.55 3.05
C ILE A 340 -8.44 11.84 4.05
N ALA A 341 -9.11 12.57 4.94
CA ALA A 341 -10.06 12.01 5.88
C ALA A 341 -11.24 11.32 5.16
N PHE A 342 -11.78 11.95 4.11
CA PHE A 342 -12.84 11.38 3.28
C PHE A 342 -12.39 10.07 2.61
N VAL A 343 -11.22 10.06 1.97
CA VAL A 343 -10.68 8.87 1.29
C VAL A 343 -10.45 7.73 2.30
N VAL A 344 -9.88 8.03 3.46
CA VAL A 344 -9.70 7.05 4.56
C VAL A 344 -11.05 6.53 5.08
N ALA A 345 -12.03 7.41 5.29
CA ALA A 345 -13.37 7.01 5.75
C ALA A 345 -14.08 6.11 4.73
N VAL A 346 -14.01 6.44 3.44
CA VAL A 346 -14.56 5.60 2.36
C VAL A 346 -13.86 4.24 2.33
N GLY A 347 -12.52 4.22 2.35
CA GLY A 347 -11.75 2.97 2.35
C GLY A 347 -12.06 2.09 3.56
N ALA A 348 -12.08 2.67 4.77
CA ALA A 348 -12.43 1.96 6.00
C ALA A 348 -13.87 1.44 5.97
N THR A 349 -14.83 2.23 5.47
CA THR A 349 -16.23 1.81 5.33
C THR A 349 -16.35 0.63 4.38
N VAL A 350 -15.73 0.72 3.20
CA VAL A 350 -15.72 -0.39 2.22
C VAL A 350 -15.07 -1.63 2.83
N PHE A 351 -13.96 -1.49 3.57
CA PHE A 351 -13.30 -2.61 4.25
C PHE A 351 -14.19 -3.28 5.29
N LEU A 352 -14.85 -2.50 6.15
CA LEU A 352 -15.75 -3.01 7.19
C LEU A 352 -17.00 -3.66 6.59
N LEU A 353 -17.58 -3.07 5.54
CA LEU A 353 -18.70 -3.66 4.81
C LEU A 353 -18.30 -4.95 4.10
N ALA A 354 -17.14 -4.96 3.43
CA ALA A 354 -16.59 -6.15 2.79
C ALA A 354 -16.40 -7.27 3.82
N ARG A 355 -15.82 -6.98 4.99
CA ARG A 355 -15.67 -8.00 6.05
C ARG A 355 -17.00 -8.52 6.61
N ARG A 356 -18.05 -7.70 6.61
CA ARG A 356 -19.37 -8.12 7.10
C ARG A 356 -20.16 -8.92 6.06
N ILE A 357 -19.98 -8.61 4.78
CA ILE A 357 -20.81 -9.14 3.69
C ILE A 357 -20.11 -10.30 2.98
N LEU A 358 -18.80 -10.25 2.82
CA LEU A 358 -18.03 -11.19 2.01
C LEU A 358 -17.44 -12.33 2.84
N PRO A 359 -17.21 -13.52 2.23
CA PRO A 359 -16.58 -14.65 2.89
C PRO A 359 -15.06 -14.41 3.11
N MET A 360 -14.71 -13.73 4.19
CA MET A 360 -13.31 -13.32 4.46
C MET A 360 -12.48 -14.32 5.26
N ASP A 361 -13.11 -15.27 5.94
CA ASP A 361 -12.43 -16.11 6.94
C ASP A 361 -11.90 -17.47 6.40
N GLY A 362 -12.00 -17.70 5.09
CA GLY A 362 -11.53 -18.94 4.45
C GLY A 362 -12.16 -20.21 5.05
N GLU A 363 -11.48 -21.36 4.90
CA GLU A 363 -11.97 -22.68 5.34
C GLU A 363 -12.20 -22.83 6.87
N HIS A 364 -11.79 -21.87 7.69
CA HIS A 364 -11.74 -22.00 9.16
C HIS A 364 -12.56 -20.95 9.92
N GLY A 365 -13.31 -20.09 9.23
CA GLY A 365 -14.18 -19.12 9.87
C GLY A 365 -15.58 -19.64 10.11
N PRO A 366 -16.25 -19.25 11.22
CA PRO A 366 -17.69 -19.42 11.31
C PRO A 366 -18.33 -18.71 10.12
N HIS A 367 -19.21 -19.40 9.39
CA HIS A 367 -20.04 -18.80 8.35
C HIS A 367 -20.62 -17.48 8.89
N PRO A 368 -20.61 -16.39 8.09
CA PRO A 368 -21.05 -15.08 8.57
C PRO A 368 -22.42 -15.23 9.22
N VAL A 369 -22.45 -14.92 10.52
CA VAL A 369 -23.61 -15.16 11.39
C VAL A 369 -24.82 -14.43 10.80
N ARG A 370 -25.92 -15.19 10.71
CA ARG A 370 -27.25 -14.82 10.20
C ARG A 370 -27.71 -13.43 10.60
#